data_AF-A0A2A3YK99-F1
#
_entry.id   AF-A0A2A3YK99-F1
#
_cell.length_a   1.000
_cell.length_b   1.000
_cell.length_c   1.000
_cell.angle_alpha   90.00
_cell.angle_beta   90.00
_cell.angle_gamma   90.00
#
_symmetry.space_group_name_H-M   'P 1'
#
loop_
_entity.id
_entity.type
_entity.pdbx_description
1 polymer ?
#
loop_
_entity_poly.entity_id
_entity_poly.type
_entity_poly.pdbx_seq_one_letter_code
_entity_poly.pdbx_strand_id
1 'polypeptide(L)'
;MPSYRMHLPIGDLHPGATPADVMEQAALALGSLHMIEKRDVEAPLVDGRRVGRVVLRYVVDPLEGRREDDTARHAVHMVIDHLERTTATISPPRAVLLTRGGGRFRPISWR
;
A
#
# COMPACT_ATOMS: atom_id res chain seq x y z
N MET A 1 16.38 -8.96 2.96
CA MET A 1 15.27 -8.50 2.10
C MET A 1 14.81 -7.14 2.63
N PRO A 2 14.86 -6.07 1.82
CA PRO A 2 14.32 -4.78 2.24
C PRO A 2 12.82 -4.87 2.54
N SER A 3 12.41 -4.26 3.65
CA SER A 3 11.02 -4.22 4.12
C SER A 3 10.41 -2.88 3.75
N TYR A 4 9.25 -2.95 3.11
CA TYR A 4 8.47 -1.81 2.65
C TYR A 4 7.14 -1.75 3.35
N ARG A 5 6.58 -0.54 3.44
CA ARG A 5 5.24 -0.31 3.94
C ARG A 5 4.50 0.64 3.03
N MET A 6 3.38 0.20 2.48
CA MET A 6 2.46 1.07 1.74
C MET A 6 1.29 1.48 2.64
N HIS A 7 0.90 2.75 2.55
CA HIS A 7 -0.32 3.29 3.15
C HIS A 7 -1.20 3.78 2.00
N LEU A 8 -2.33 3.13 1.80
CA LEU A 8 -3.26 3.42 0.69
C LEU A 8 -4.54 4.03 1.25
N PRO A 9 -4.78 5.33 1.02
CA PRO A 9 -6.00 6.00 1.47
C PRO A 9 -7.22 5.53 0.67
N ILE A 10 -8.22 5.06 1.40
CA ILE A 10 -9.49 4.61 0.85
C ILE A 10 -10.38 5.84 0.65
N GLY A 11 -10.86 6.03 -0.57
CA GLY A 11 -11.89 7.01 -0.93
C GLY A 11 -13.28 6.42 -0.74
N ASP A 12 -14.09 6.53 -1.77
CA ASP A 12 -15.43 5.95 -1.82
C ASP A 12 -15.37 4.44 -2.14
N LEU A 13 -16.13 3.66 -1.39
CA LEU A 13 -16.35 2.23 -1.66
C LEU A 13 -17.25 2.07 -2.88
N HIS A 14 -16.99 1.02 -3.66
CA HIS A 14 -17.89 0.61 -4.73
C HIS A 14 -19.21 0.07 -4.15
N PRO A 15 -20.32 0.10 -4.93
CA PRO A 15 -21.59 -0.48 -4.49
C PRO A 15 -21.43 -1.94 -4.06
N GLY A 16 -21.87 -2.24 -2.84
CA GLY A 16 -21.80 -3.60 -2.27
C GLY A 16 -20.46 -3.99 -1.66
N ALA A 17 -19.41 -3.18 -1.80
CA ALA A 17 -18.12 -3.42 -1.16
C ALA A 17 -18.11 -2.94 0.30
N THR A 18 -17.34 -3.63 1.13
CA THR A 18 -17.12 -3.32 2.54
C THR A 18 -15.64 -2.96 2.78
N PRO A 19 -15.31 -2.27 3.89
CA PRO A 19 -13.91 -2.04 4.27
C PRO A 19 -13.09 -3.33 4.43
N ALA A 20 -13.73 -4.45 4.81
CA ALA A 20 -13.07 -5.74 4.91
C ALA A 20 -12.64 -6.24 3.52
N ASP A 21 -13.51 -6.10 2.51
CA ASP A 21 -13.21 -6.47 1.12
C ASP A 21 -12.00 -5.70 0.59
N VAL A 22 -11.88 -4.41 0.91
CA VAL A 22 -10.71 -3.59 0.51
C VAL A 22 -9.41 -4.18 1.06
N MET A 23 -9.39 -4.58 2.34
CA MET A 23 -8.21 -5.19 2.95
C MET A 23 -7.89 -6.55 2.32
N GLU A 24 -8.89 -7.39 2.10
CA GLU A 24 -8.72 -8.71 1.47
C GLU A 24 -8.19 -8.59 0.05
N GLN A 25 -8.77 -7.70 -0.76
CA GLN A 25 -8.35 -7.47 -2.15
C GLN A 25 -6.98 -6.81 -2.25
N ALA A 26 -6.64 -5.89 -1.32
CA ALA A 26 -5.29 -5.31 -1.26
C ALA A 26 -4.24 -6.39 -0.94
N ALA A 27 -4.54 -7.27 0.02
CA ALA A 27 -3.66 -8.36 0.38
C ALA A 27 -3.56 -9.43 -0.73
N LEU A 28 -4.65 -9.68 -1.46
CA LEU A 28 -4.63 -10.58 -2.62
C LEU A 28 -3.72 -10.03 -3.73
N ALA A 29 -3.91 -8.76 -4.11
CA ALA A 29 -3.11 -8.11 -5.13
C ALA A 29 -1.62 -8.07 -4.76
N LEU A 30 -1.29 -7.62 -3.54
CA LEU A 30 0.10 -7.57 -3.09
C LEU A 30 0.70 -8.97 -2.91
N GLY A 31 -0.08 -9.92 -2.39
CA GLY A 31 0.36 -11.30 -2.15
C GLY A 31 0.71 -12.06 -3.42
N SER A 32 0.21 -11.62 -4.58
CA SER A 32 0.62 -12.16 -5.89
C SER A 32 2.02 -11.70 -6.34
N LEU A 33 2.55 -10.64 -5.72
CA LEU A 33 3.85 -10.03 -6.07
C LEU A 33 4.91 -10.28 -4.99
N HIS A 34 4.52 -10.14 -3.71
CA HIS A 34 5.46 -10.10 -2.59
C HIS A 34 4.91 -10.78 -1.34
N MET A 35 5.81 -11.31 -0.51
CA MET A 35 5.44 -11.85 0.79
C MET A 35 4.99 -10.71 1.73
N ILE A 36 3.75 -10.79 2.20
CA ILE A 36 3.17 -9.85 3.17
C ILE A 36 3.58 -10.26 4.58
N GLU A 37 4.21 -9.35 5.31
CA GLU A 37 4.63 -9.55 6.70
C GLU A 37 3.59 -9.05 7.71
N LYS A 38 2.78 -8.05 7.35
CA LYS A 38 1.75 -7.48 8.23
C LYS A 38 0.66 -6.79 7.42
N ARG A 39 -0.58 -6.90 7.91
CA ARG A 39 -1.76 -6.16 7.46
C ARG A 39 -2.26 -5.29 8.61
N ASP A 40 -2.66 -4.06 8.32
CA ASP A 40 -3.16 -3.12 9.33
C ASP A 40 -4.16 -2.13 8.69
N VAL A 41 -5.05 -1.57 9.51
CA VAL A 41 -5.98 -0.52 9.09
C VAL A 41 -5.75 0.70 9.96
N GLU A 42 -5.53 1.84 9.32
CA GLU A 42 -5.36 3.11 10.01
C GLU A 42 -6.50 4.08 9.65
N ALA A 43 -6.85 4.97 10.56
CA ALA A 43 -7.81 6.06 10.30
C ALA A 43 -7.30 7.40 10.85
N PRO A 44 -6.15 7.90 10.36
CA PRO A 44 -5.57 9.16 10.80
C PRO A 44 -6.47 10.34 10.47
N LEU A 45 -6.34 11.41 11.27
CA LEU A 45 -6.92 12.72 10.95
C LEU A 45 -6.04 13.40 9.89
N VAL A 46 -6.64 13.76 8.76
CA VAL A 46 -6.04 14.53 7.67
C VAL A 46 -6.99 15.68 7.38
N ASP A 47 -6.51 16.92 7.49
CA ASP A 47 -7.32 18.13 7.28
C ASP A 47 -8.63 18.14 8.10
N GLY A 48 -8.57 17.62 9.34
CA GLY A 48 -9.73 17.54 10.24
C GLY A 48 -10.69 16.37 9.98
N ARG A 49 -10.46 15.54 8.95
CA ARG A 49 -11.29 14.36 8.62
C ARG A 49 -10.53 13.05 8.86
N ARG A 50 -11.21 12.02 9.39
CA ARG A 50 -10.65 10.67 9.44
C ARG A 50 -10.62 10.07 8.03
N VAL A 51 -9.44 9.68 7.57
CA VAL A 51 -9.25 9.03 6.28
C VAL A 51 -8.85 7.58 6.54
N GLY A 52 -9.70 6.63 6.18
CA GLY A 52 -9.39 5.21 6.26
C GLY A 52 -8.22 4.85 5.34
N ARG A 53 -7.30 4.02 5.80
CA ARG A 53 -6.14 3.58 5.03
C ARG A 53 -5.91 2.09 5.24
N VAL A 54 -5.67 1.39 4.14
CA VAL A 54 -5.05 0.06 4.18
C VAL A 54 -3.55 0.24 4.35
N VAL A 55 -2.95 -0.51 5.26
CA VAL A 55 -1.51 -0.55 5.47
C VAL A 55 -1.00 -1.97 5.32
N LEU A 56 -0.08 -2.16 4.37
CA LEU A 56 0.56 -3.46 4.13
C LEU A 56 2.07 -3.33 4.29
N ARG A 57 2.65 -4.22 5.09
CA ARG A 57 4.10 -4.41 5.20
C ARG A 57 4.49 -5.65 4.42
N TYR A 58 5.51 -5.55 3.58
CA TYR A 58 5.97 -6.62 2.72
C TYR A 58 7.47 -6.55 2.50
N VAL A 59 8.06 -7.65 2.05
CA VAL A 59 9.47 -7.69 1.66
C VAL A 59 9.60 -7.77 0.14
N VAL A 60 10.60 -7.08 -0.38
CA VAL A 60 11.01 -7.21 -1.79
C VAL A 60 12.27 -8.07 -1.80
N ASP A 61 12.35 -9.00 -2.75
CA ASP A 61 13.56 -9.80 -2.95
C ASP A 61 14.73 -8.88 -3.32
N PRO A 62 15.97 -9.16 -2.85
CA PRO A 62 17.13 -8.36 -3.24
C PRO A 62 17.31 -8.37 -4.75
N LEU A 63 17.51 -7.20 -5.35
CA LEU A 63 17.68 -7.06 -6.79
C LEU A 63 19.05 -6.51 -7.13
N GLU A 64 19.62 -6.97 -8.25
CA GLU A 64 20.83 -6.37 -8.81
C GLU A 64 20.60 -4.89 -9.15
N GLY A 65 21.60 -4.05 -8.87
CA GLY A 65 21.55 -2.62 -9.18
C GLY A 65 20.65 -1.78 -8.25
N ARG A 66 20.20 -2.31 -7.11
CA ARG A 66 19.38 -1.60 -6.10
C ARG A 66 18.02 -1.10 -6.61
N ARG A 67 17.33 -1.94 -7.40
CA ARG A 67 16.02 -1.64 -8.01
C ARG A 67 14.81 -1.97 -7.13
N GLU A 68 15.01 -2.21 -5.84
CA GLU A 68 13.95 -2.60 -4.92
C GLU A 68 12.93 -1.48 -4.71
N ASP A 69 13.35 -0.22 -4.73
CA ASP A 69 12.43 0.93 -4.63
C ASP A 69 11.51 1.02 -5.86
N ASP A 70 12.02 0.77 -7.07
CA ASP A 70 11.21 0.75 -8.29
C ASP A 70 10.20 -0.40 -8.27
N THR A 71 10.64 -1.57 -7.79
CA THR A 71 9.78 -2.75 -7.61
C THR A 71 8.69 -2.49 -6.57
N ALA A 72 9.03 -1.86 -5.45
CA ALA A 72 8.07 -1.47 -4.42
C ALA A 72 7.06 -0.42 -4.95
N ARG A 73 7.50 0.55 -5.76
CA ARG A 73 6.61 1.51 -6.42
C ARG A 73 5.67 0.79 -7.39
N HIS A 74 6.18 -0.14 -8.19
CA HIS A 74 5.35 -0.94 -9.10
C HIS A 74 4.27 -1.72 -8.33
N ALA A 75 4.63 -2.36 -7.22
CA ALA A 75 3.67 -3.07 -6.37
C ALA A 75 2.55 -2.15 -5.86
N VAL A 76 2.86 -0.91 -5.48
CA VAL A 76 1.81 0.05 -5.07
C VAL A 76 0.87 0.36 -6.23
N HIS A 77 1.38 0.65 -7.43
CA HIS A 77 0.53 0.91 -8.59
C HIS A 77 -0.40 -0.28 -8.89
N MET A 78 0.14 -1.51 -8.88
CA MET A 78 -0.65 -2.72 -9.12
C MET A 78 -1.75 -2.92 -8.08
N VAL A 79 -1.49 -2.63 -6.80
CA VAL A 79 -2.49 -2.74 -5.73
C VAL A 79 -3.55 -1.65 -5.87
N ILE A 80 -3.16 -0.40 -6.15
CA ILE A 80 -4.10 0.71 -6.39
C ILE A 80 -5.03 0.37 -7.54
N ASP A 81 -4.46 0.01 -8.69
CA ASP A 81 -5.18 -0.38 -9.89
C ASP A 81 -6.18 -1.52 -9.64
N HIS A 82 -5.78 -2.52 -8.85
CA HIS A 82 -6.64 -3.63 -8.48
C HIS A 82 -7.81 -3.19 -7.60
N LEU A 83 -7.55 -2.38 -6.58
CA LEU A 83 -8.58 -1.88 -5.67
C LEU A 83 -9.59 -0.98 -6.39
N GLU A 84 -9.12 -0.09 -7.24
CA GLU A 84 -9.96 0.81 -8.05
C GLU A 84 -10.84 0.08 -9.06
N ARG A 85 -10.48 -1.14 -9.47
CA ARG A 85 -11.33 -1.97 -10.34
C ARG A 85 -12.33 -2.83 -9.56
N THR A 86 -12.09 -3.07 -8.28
CA THR A 86 -12.80 -4.14 -7.54
C THR A 86 -13.62 -3.66 -6.36
N THR A 87 -13.11 -2.72 -5.57
CA THR A 87 -13.65 -2.47 -4.21
C THR A 87 -13.82 -1.01 -3.84
N ALA A 88 -12.89 -0.13 -4.22
CA ALA A 88 -12.92 1.26 -3.79
C ALA A 88 -12.05 2.16 -4.65
N THR A 89 -12.42 3.42 -4.75
CA THR A 89 -11.51 4.46 -5.21
C THR A 89 -10.37 4.63 -4.22
N ILE A 90 -9.16 4.84 -4.73
CA ILE A 90 -7.99 5.16 -3.92
C ILE A 90 -7.63 6.63 -4.17
N SER A 91 -6.94 7.26 -3.23
CA SER A 91 -6.37 8.58 -3.45
C SER A 91 -4.86 8.47 -3.69
N PRO A 92 -4.40 8.17 -4.94
CA PRO A 92 -2.98 8.06 -5.26
C PRO A 92 -2.13 9.25 -4.79
N PRO A 93 -2.57 10.52 -4.90
CA PRO A 93 -1.79 11.66 -4.43
C PRO A 93 -1.50 11.65 -2.92
N ARG A 94 -2.26 10.87 -2.15
CA ARG A 94 -2.13 10.71 -0.69
C ARG A 94 -1.54 9.37 -0.29
N ALA A 95 -1.20 8.50 -1.25
CA ALA A 95 -0.53 7.25 -0.99
C ALA A 95 0.91 7.49 -0.52
N VAL A 96 1.33 6.73 0.48
CA VAL A 96 2.67 6.83 1.07
C VAL A 96 3.34 5.48 0.98
N LEU A 97 4.53 5.45 0.38
CA LEU A 97 5.40 4.28 0.37
C LEU A 97 6.62 4.57 1.24
N LEU A 98 6.91 3.66 2.16
CA LEU A 98 8.02 3.75 3.10
C LEU A 98 8.99 2.59 2.89
N THR A 99 10.28 2.86 3.01
CA THR A 99 11.34 1.84 3.06
C THR A 99 11.95 1.79 4.46
N ARG A 100 12.35 0.61 4.93
CA ARG A 100 13.01 0.43 6.22
C ARG A 100 14.53 0.49 6.08
N GLY A 101 15.17 1.45 6.73
CA GLY A 101 16.63 1.60 6.81
C GLY A 101 17.07 2.11 8.18
N GLY A 102 18.19 1.61 8.70
CA GLY A 102 18.69 2.02 10.03
C GLY A 102 17.68 1.79 11.17
N GLY A 103 16.83 0.76 11.05
CA GLY A 103 15.80 0.44 12.03
C GLY A 103 14.51 1.26 11.92
N ARG A 104 14.44 2.30 11.08
CA ARG A 104 13.29 3.21 10.95
C ARG A 104 12.67 3.15 9.56
N PHE A 105 11.37 3.45 9.46
CA PHE A 105 10.70 3.65 8.17
C PHE A 105 10.85 5.10 7.74
N ARG A 106 11.19 5.30 6.46
CA ARG A 106 11.30 6.63 5.85
C ARG A 106 10.54 6.66 4.51
N PRO A 107 9.93 7.78 4.12
CA PRO A 107 9.26 7.89 2.83
C PRO A 107 10.24 7.69 1.68
N ILE A 108 9.76 7.06 0.61
CA ILE A 108 10.41 7.10 -0.70
C ILE A 108 9.67 8.07 -1.61
N SER A 109 10.42 8.77 -2.47
CA SER A 109 9.83 9.69 -3.43
C SER A 109 9.14 8.93 -4.56
N TRP A 110 8.05 9.50 -5.08
CA TRP A 110 7.37 8.99 -6.28
C TRP A 110 8.12 9.32 -7.59
N ARG A 111 9.22 10.08 -7.51
CA ARG A 111 10.11 10.35 -8.65
C ARG A 111 10.79 9.09 -9.16
#